data_AF-A0A7K2JN15-F1
#
_entry.id   AF-A0A7K2JN15-F1
#
_cell.length_a   1.000
_cell.length_b   1.000
_cell.length_c   1.000
_cell.angle_alpha   90.00
_cell.angle_beta   90.00
_cell.angle_gamma   90.00
#
_symmetry.space_group_name_H-M   'P 1'
#
loop_
_entity.id
_entity.type
_entity.pdbx_description
1 polymer ?
#
loop_
_entity_poly.entity_id
_entity_poly.type
_entity_poly.pdbx_seq_one_letter_code
_entity_poly.pdbx_strand_id
1 'polypeptide(L)' 'MSTPFPFTAVVGQDDLRLALLLNAVSPAVGGVLVRGEKGTAKSTAVRALSALMPEVAVVSGCRFSCDPA' A
#
# COMPACT_ATOMS: atom_id res chain seq x y z
N MET A 1 -0.65 -2.60 19.62
CA MET A 1 -0.24 -2.26 18.24
C MET A 1 0.08 -3.56 17.53
N SER A 2 -0.66 -3.92 16.48
CA SER A 2 -0.39 -5.12 15.71
C SER A 2 0.67 -4.78 14.67
N THR A 3 1.81 -5.48 14.70
CA THR A 3 2.85 -5.35 13.69
C THR A 3 2.27 -5.80 12.33
N PRO A 4 2.29 -4.97 11.29
CA PRO A 4 1.83 -5.36 9.96
C PRO A 4 2.59 -6.61 9.49
N PHE A 5 1.89 -7.50 8.79
CA PHE A 5 2.55 -8.66 8.19
C PHE A 5 3.62 -8.20 7.19
N PRO A 6 4.84 -8.77 7.16
CA PRO A 6 5.91 -8.28 6.29
C PRO A 6 5.56 -8.40 4.80
N PHE A 7 5.83 -7.36 4.01
CA PHE A 7 5.50 -7.34 2.58
C PHE A 7 6.19 -8.46 1.80
N THR A 8 7.45 -8.74 2.13
CA THR A 8 8.26 -9.80 1.52
C THR A 8 7.81 -11.21 1.91
N ALA A 9 7.10 -11.36 3.03
CA ALA A 9 6.60 -12.65 3.52
C ALA A 9 5.28 -13.07 2.86
N VAL A 10 4.65 -12.20 2.06
CA VAL A 10 3.45 -12.57 1.29
C VAL A 10 3.88 -13.56 0.20
N VAL A 11 3.33 -14.77 0.25
CA VAL A 11 3.69 -15.85 -0.67
C VAL A 11 3.00 -15.64 -2.03
N GLY A 12 3.77 -15.73 -3.11
CA GLY A 12 3.29 -15.52 -4.48
C GLY A 12 2.88 -14.08 -4.76
N GLN A 13 1.91 -13.92 -5.66
CA GLN A 13 1.33 -12.62 -6.04
C GLN A 13 2.35 -11.63 -6.64
N ASP A 14 3.23 -12.13 -7.50
CA ASP A 14 4.29 -11.35 -8.13
C ASP A 14 3.74 -10.12 -8.87
N ASP A 15 2.65 -10.29 -9.63
CA ASP A 15 2.00 -9.18 -10.35
C ASP A 15 1.43 -8.12 -9.40
N LEU A 16 0.82 -8.54 -8.27
CA LEU A 16 0.32 -7.59 -7.28
C LEU A 16 1.47 -6.80 -6.65
N ARG A 17 2.53 -7.50 -6.25
CA ARG A 17 3.71 -6.85 -5.64
C ARG A 17 4.34 -5.87 -6.62
N LEU A 18 4.53 -6.29 -7.87
CA LEU A 18 5.07 -5.43 -8.91
C LEU A 18 4.17 -4.22 -9.16
N ALA A 19 2.86 -4.40 -9.31
CA ALA A 19 1.94 -3.29 -9.53
C ALA A 19 1.96 -2.27 -8.38
N LEU A 20 2.02 -2.74 -7.13
CA LEU A 20 2.12 -1.88 -5.96
C LEU A 20 3.46 -1.12 -5.92
N LEU A 21 4.57 -1.78 -6.24
CA LEU A 21 5.88 -1.13 -6.31
C LEU A 21 5.94 -0.09 -7.43
N LEU A 22 5.41 -0.40 -8.61
CA LEU A 22 5.33 0.55 -9.72
C LEU A 22 4.49 1.79 -9.35
N ASN A 23 3.35 1.58 -8.69
CA ASN A 23 2.51 2.68 -8.24
C ASN A 23 3.19 3.54 -7.15
N ALA A 24 3.96 2.91 -6.25
CA ALA A 24 4.73 3.63 -5.24
C ALA A 24 5.87 4.47 -5.85
N VAL A 25 6.51 3.99 -6.92
CA VAL A 25 7.58 4.72 -7.63
C VAL A 25 7.00 5.83 -8.51
N SER A 26 5.92 5.54 -9.24
CA SER A 26 5.30 6.47 -10.18
C SER A 26 3.78 6.43 -10.08
N PRO A 27 3.17 7.32 -9.27
CA PRO A 27 1.72 7.40 -9.13
C PRO A 27 0.98 7.69 -10.44
N ALA A 28 1.67 8.27 -11.44
CA ALA A 28 1.14 8.54 -12.78
C ALA A 28 0.72 7.27 -13.56
N VAL A 29 1.15 6.08 -13.12
CA VAL A 29 0.66 4.78 -13.65
C VAL A 29 -0.85 4.62 -13.43
N GLY A 30 -1.42 5.34 -12.47
CA GLY A 30 -2.84 5.27 -12.11
C GLY A 30 -3.13 4.17 -11.09
N GLY A 31 -4.42 4.01 -10.76
CA GLY A 31 -4.86 3.08 -9.71
C GLY A 31 -4.68 1.60 -10.09
N VAL A 32 -4.33 0.77 -9.11
CA VAL A 32 -4.20 -0.69 -9.28
C VAL A 32 -5.52 -1.37 -8.88
N LEU A 33 -6.18 -2.04 -9.84
CA LEU A 33 -7.39 -2.82 -9.56
C LEU A 33 -7.04 -4.28 -9.25
N VAL A 34 -7.16 -4.69 -7.98
CA VAL A 34 -6.84 -6.04 -7.53
C VAL A 34 -8.09 -6.92 -7.42
N ARG A 35 -8.23 -7.89 -8.32
CA ARG A 35 -9.31 -8.90 -8.27
C ARG A 35 -8.82 -10.22 -7.68
N GLY A 36 -9.73 -10.97 -7.06
CA GLY A 36 -9.44 -12.27 -6.46
C GLY A 36 -10.44 -12.65 -5.38
N GLU A 37 -10.38 -13.88 -4.90
CA GLU A 37 -11.27 -14.41 -3.86
C GLU A 37 -10.97 -13.81 -2.48
N LYS A 38 -11.92 -13.96 -1.55
CA LYS A 38 -11.69 -13.62 -0.13
C LYS A 38 -10.62 -14.56 0.43
N GLY A 39 -9.74 -14.03 1.29
CA GLY A 39 -8.67 -14.82 1.92
C GLY A 39 -7.36 -14.88 1.13
N THR A 40 -7.28 -14.25 -0.03
CA THR A 40 -6.07 -14.19 -0.88
C THR A 40 -5.05 -13.13 -0.44
N ALA A 41 -5.05 -12.67 0.80
CA ALA A 41 -4.09 -11.67 1.32
C ALA A 41 -3.94 -10.33 0.55
N LYS A 42 -4.84 -9.98 -0.39
CA LYS A 42 -4.78 -8.73 -1.18
C LYS A 42 -4.62 -7.47 -0.34
N SER A 43 -5.51 -7.26 0.64
CA SER A 43 -5.44 -6.11 1.56
C SER A 43 -4.28 -6.22 2.55
N THR A 44 -3.75 -7.43 2.78
CA THR A 44 -2.57 -7.64 3.61
C THR A 44 -1.33 -7.12 2.88
N ALA A 45 -1.16 -7.42 1.59
CA ALA A 45 -0.07 -6.90 0.77
C ALA A 45 -0.06 -5.36 0.69
N VAL A 46 -1.22 -4.74 0.49
CA VAL A 46 -1.34 -3.26 0.44
C VAL A 46 -0.94 -2.62 1.78
N ARG A 47 -1.44 -3.14 2.90
CA ARG A 47 -1.11 -2.62 4.24
C ARG A 47 0.36 -2.87 4.60
N ALA A 48 0.90 -4.02 4.19
CA ALA A 48 2.30 -4.35 4.39
C ALA A 48 3.22 -3.38 3.65
N LEU A 49 2.90 -3.00 2.41
CA LEU A 49 3.66 -1.97 1.69
C LEU A 49 3.53 -0.60 2.37
N SER A 50 2.32 -0.20 2.76
CA SER A 50 2.09 1.08 3.45
C SER A 50 2.90 1.22 4.73
N ALA A 51 3.16 0.10 5.43
CA ALA A 51 3.98 0.09 6.64
C ALA A 51 5.48 0.30 6.38
N LEU A 52 5.93 0.14 5.13
CA LEU A 52 7.31 0.39 4.71
C LEU A 52 7.52 1.81 4.17
N MET A 53 6.43 2.54 3.90
CA MET A 53 6.50 3.89 3.35
C MET A 53 6.82 4.91 4.46
N PRO A 54 7.50 6.01 4.12
CA PRO A 54 7.70 7.11 5.05
C PRO A 54 6.35 7.74 5.44
N GLU A 55 6.32 8.36 6.61
CA GLU A 55 5.17 9.18 6.99
C GLU A 55 5.03 10.37 6.04
N VAL A 56 3.78 10.70 5.71
CA VAL A 56 3.46 11.83 4.84
C VAL A 56 3.19 13.06 5.72
N ALA A 57 3.79 14.19 5.37
CA ALA A 57 3.50 15.46 6.03
C ALA A 57 2.07 15.90 5.70
N VAL A 58 1.27 16.19 6.73
CA VAL A 58 -0.15 16.55 6.59
C VAL A 58 -0.52 17.66 7.56
N VAL A 59 -1.54 18.44 7.24
CA VAL A 59 -2.14 19.40 8.18
C VAL A 59 -2.66 18.67 9.42
N SER A 60 -2.23 19.12 10.62
CA SER A 60 -2.63 18.53 11.90
C SER A 60 -4.16 18.51 12.06
N GLY A 61 -4.72 17.35 12.39
CA GLY A 61 -6.16 17.16 12.59
C GLY A 61 -6.99 17.09 11.30
N CYS A 62 -6.39 17.20 10.11
CA CYS A 62 -7.12 17.09 8.86
C CYS A 62 -7.47 15.63 8.53
N ARG A 63 -8.78 15.31 8.51
CA ARG A 63 -9.30 13.98 8.14
C ARG A 63 -8.87 13.51 6.75
N PHE A 64 -8.57 14.45 5.85
CA PHE A 64 -8.26 14.17 4.45
C PHE A 64 -6.76 14.14 4.15
N SER A 65 -5.90 14.29 5.17
CA SER A 65 -4.45 14.32 4.98
C SER A 65 -4.01 15.39 3.96
N CYS A 66 -4.59 16.60 4.04
CA CYS A 66 -4.26 17.69 3.13
C CYS A 66 -2.75 18.04 3.20
N ASP A 67 -2.21 18.42 2.05
CA ASP A 67 -0.86 18.97 1.90
C ASP A 67 -0.69 20.21 2.81
N PRO A 68 0.36 20.28 3.66
CA PRO A 68 0.62 21.43 4.50
C PRO A 68 1.19 22.65 3.75
N ALA A 69 1.56 22.55 2.47
CA ALA A 69 2.11 23.62 1.65
C ALA A 69 1.05 24.54 0.99
#